data_AF-A0A142XFW7-F1
#
_entry.id   AF-A0A142XFW7-F1
#
_cell.length_a   1.000
_cell.length_b   1.000
_cell.length_c   1.000
_cell.angle_alpha   90.00
_cell.angle_beta   90.00
_cell.angle_gamma   90.00
#
_symmetry.space_group_name_H-M   'P 1'
#
loop_
_entity.id
_entity.type
_entity.pdbx_description
1 polymer ?
#
loop_
_entity_poly.entity_id
_entity_poly.type
_entity_poly.pdbx_seq_one_letter_code
_entity_poly.pdbx_strand_id
1 'polypeptide(L)'
;MGYGKSIVDHLIAEAALNVRDFEGYVSSYLFLDVYVANEPAIRLYRDKCQFVVLNPNNPISDPDEHNEPYFVMARNVALSEKVVPAPMPS
;
A
#
# COMPACT_ATOMS: atom_id res chain seq x y z
N MET A 1 -16.84 -11.20 -1.94
CA MET A 1 -16.96 -9.74 -1.76
C MET A 1 -15.66 -9.25 -1.14
N GLY A 2 -14.94 -8.36 -1.82
CA GLY A 2 -13.55 -8.01 -1.51
C GLY A 2 -13.31 -6.50 -1.47
N TYR A 3 -14.17 -5.78 -0.75
CA TYR A 3 -14.14 -4.31 -0.71
C TYR A 3 -12.78 -3.76 -0.25
N GLY A 4 -12.12 -4.42 0.72
CA GLY A 4 -10.79 -4.04 1.17
C GLY A 4 -9.74 -4.03 0.05
N LYS A 5 -9.77 -5.02 -0.85
CA LYS A 5 -8.87 -5.04 -2.02
C LYS A 5 -9.17 -3.88 -2.96
N SER A 6 -10.44 -3.65 -3.28
CA SER A 6 -10.84 -2.59 -4.22
C SER A 6 -10.46 -1.20 -3.72
N ILE A 7 -10.56 -0.95 -2.41
CA ILE A 7 -10.12 0.31 -1.80
C ILE A 7 -8.61 0.46 -1.95
N VAL A 8 -7.84 -0.58 -1.60
CA VAL A 8 -6.37 -0.56 -1.72
C VAL A 8 -5.93 -0.37 -3.17
N ASP A 9 -6.58 -1.04 -4.13
CA ASP A 9 -6.30 -0.87 -5.56
C ASP A 9 -6.56 0.58 -6.02
N HIS A 10 -7.64 1.20 -5.54
CA HIS A 10 -7.95 2.60 -5.86
C HIS A 10 -6.90 3.55 -5.28
N LEU A 11 -6.50 3.38 -4.02
CA LEU A 11 -5.45 4.18 -3.39
C LEU A 11 -4.11 4.06 -4.12
N ILE A 12 -3.77 2.87 -4.59
CA ILE A 12 -2.55 2.64 -5.38
C ILE A 12 -2.61 3.36 -6.72
N ALA A 13 -3.76 3.35 -7.40
CA ALA A 13 -3.95 4.06 -8.65
C ALA A 13 -3.81 5.58 -8.45
N GLU A 14 -4.47 6.14 -7.43
CA GLU A 14 -4.36 7.56 -7.09
C GLU A 14 -2.92 7.95 -6.71
N ALA A 15 -2.23 7.12 -5.91
CA ALA A 15 -0.84 7.37 -5.56
C ALA A 15 0.08 7.34 -6.81
N ALA A 16 -0.14 6.43 -7.75
CA ALA A 16 0.62 6.38 -9.00
C ALA A 16 0.40 7.64 -9.86
N LEU A 17 -0.84 8.14 -9.94
CA LEU A 17 -1.15 9.41 -10.61
C LEU A 17 -0.43 10.58 -9.95
N ASN A 18 -0.48 10.69 -8.62
CA ASN A 18 0.21 11.74 -7.88
C ASN A 18 1.73 11.69 -8.08
N VAL A 19 2.34 10.50 -8.09
CA VAL A 19 3.78 10.36 -8.35
C VAL A 19 4.16 10.84 -9.74
N ARG A 20 3.31 10.58 -10.74
CA ARG A 20 3.53 11.06 -12.11
C ARG A 20 3.36 12.58 -12.21
N ASP A 21 2.32 13.14 -11.58
CA ASP A 21 1.97 14.55 -11.74
C ASP A 21 2.82 15.49 -10.85
N PHE A 22 3.38 14.97 -9.75
CA PHE A 22 4.21 15.70 -8.79
C PHE A 22 5.60 15.06 -8.60
N GLU A 23 6.19 14.56 -9.69
CA GLU A 23 7.49 13.88 -9.66
C GLU A 23 8.55 14.72 -8.91
N GLY A 24 9.25 14.09 -7.97
CA GLY A 24 10.27 14.74 -7.13
C GLY A 24 9.75 15.44 -5.87
N TYR A 25 8.44 15.64 -5.74
CA TYR A 25 7.80 16.21 -4.54
C TYR A 25 7.11 15.16 -3.66
N VAL A 26 6.76 14.01 -4.23
CA VAL A 26 6.11 12.91 -3.52
C VAL A 26 6.89 11.60 -3.70
N SER A 27 6.77 10.71 -2.72
CA SER A 27 7.44 9.41 -2.74
C SER A 27 6.85 8.48 -3.82
N SER A 28 7.71 7.80 -4.58
CA SER A 28 7.31 6.71 -5.47
C SER A 28 6.80 5.46 -4.75
N TYR A 29 6.81 5.46 -3.42
CA TYR A 29 6.38 4.35 -2.57
C TYR A 29 5.17 4.76 -1.73
N LEU A 30 4.17 3.88 -1.72
CA LEU A 30 3.08 3.90 -0.77
C LEU A 30 3.46 3.03 0.43
N PHE A 31 3.36 3.59 1.64
CA PHE A 31 3.69 2.92 2.90
C PHE A 31 2.44 2.67 3.72
N LEU A 32 2.47 1.59 4.50
CA LEU A 32 1.49 1.30 5.55
C LEU A 32 2.16 0.55 6.70
N ASP A 33 1.58 0.65 7.89
CA ASP A 33 1.82 -0.23 9.00
C ASP A 33 0.74 -1.32 9.06
N VAL A 34 1.10 -2.48 9.59
CA VAL A 34 0.15 -3.55 9.87
C VAL A 34 0.62 -4.33 11.08
N TYR A 35 -0.24 -4.43 12.10
CA TYR A 35 0.05 -5.25 13.29
C TYR A 35 0.35 -6.69 12.91
N VAL A 36 1.36 -7.26 13.57
CA VAL A 36 1.81 -8.65 13.35
C VAL A 36 0.66 -9.63 13.58
N ALA A 37 -0.24 -9.35 14.53
CA ALA A 37 -1.41 -10.18 14.79
C ALA A 37 -2.44 -10.18 13.64
N ASN A 38 -2.42 -9.20 12.73
CA ASN A 38 -3.40 -9.06 11.64
C ASN A 38 -2.99 -9.84 10.37
N GLU A 39 -2.86 -11.14 10.53
CA GLU A 39 -2.54 -12.09 9.46
C GLU A 39 -3.42 -11.96 8.19
N PRO A 40 -4.75 -11.74 8.27
CA PRO A 40 -5.57 -11.51 7.09
C PRO A 40 -5.17 -10.27 6.28
N ALA A 41 -4.85 -9.16 6.96
CA ALA A 41 -4.43 -7.93 6.29
C ALA A 41 -3.02 -8.08 5.69
N ILE A 42 -2.09 -8.70 6.41
CA ILE A 42 -0.73 -9.00 5.92
C ILE A 42 -0.80 -9.79 4.61
N ARG A 43 -1.61 -10.85 4.56
CA ARG A 43 -1.80 -11.65 3.34
C ARG A 43 -2.45 -10.86 2.21
N LEU A 44 -3.44 -10.01 2.51
CA LEU A 44 -4.04 -9.13 1.51
C LEU A 44 -2.97 -8.21 0.88
N TYR A 45 -2.24 -7.48 1.72
CA TYR A 45 -1.26 -6.51 1.26
C TYR A 45 -0.11 -7.16 0.48
N ARG A 46 0.44 -8.26 1.01
CA ARG A 46 1.54 -9.00 0.37
C ARG A 46 1.09 -9.72 -0.90
N ASP A 47 0.09 -10.57 -0.79
CA ASP A 47 -0.22 -11.57 -1.82
C ASP A 47 -1.14 -11.00 -2.91
N LYS A 48 -1.95 -9.98 -2.61
CA LYS A 48 -2.93 -9.40 -3.54
C LYS A 48 -2.62 -7.98 -3.96
N CYS A 49 -1.89 -7.23 -3.13
CA CYS A 49 -1.55 -5.83 -3.39
C CYS A 49 -0.05 -5.59 -3.57
N GLN A 50 0.80 -6.63 -3.56
CA GLN A 50 2.24 -6.54 -3.86
C GLN A 50 3.04 -5.60 -2.94
N PHE A 51 2.59 -5.42 -1.70
CA PHE A 51 3.41 -4.77 -0.69
C PHE A 51 4.49 -5.72 -0.18
N VAL A 52 5.67 -5.18 0.12
CA VAL A 52 6.79 -5.90 0.73
C VAL A 52 6.97 -5.45 2.18
N VAL A 53 7.27 -6.38 3.07
CA VAL A 53 7.62 -6.07 4.47
C VAL A 53 9.05 -5.54 4.51
N LEU A 54 9.25 -4.36 5.11
CA LEU A 54 10.56 -3.73 5.21
C LEU A 54 11.36 -4.20 6.44
N ASN A 55 10.67 -4.65 7.49
CA ASN A 55 11.24 -5.03 8.78
C ASN A 55 10.85 -6.45 9.24
N PRO A 56 11.06 -7.51 8.42
CA PRO A 56 10.52 -8.85 8.70
C PRO A 56 11.08 -9.49 9.97
N ASN A 57 12.30 -9.13 10.37
CA ASN A 57 12.98 -9.72 11.53
C ASN A 57 12.91 -8.84 12.77
N ASN A 58 12.43 -7.60 12.65
CA ASN A 58 12.39 -6.64 13.75
C ASN A 58 11.12 -5.77 13.64
N PRO A 59 9.93 -6.32 13.95
CA PRO A 59 8.71 -5.55 14.10
C PRO A 59 8.91 -4.37 15.07
N ILE A 60 8.27 -3.25 14.78
CA ILE A 60 8.34 -2.07 15.64
C ILE A 60 7.24 -2.18 16.70
N SER A 61 7.56 -1.90 17.96
CA SER A 61 6.56 -1.81 19.02
C SER A 61 5.84 -0.46 18.95
N ASP A 62 4.51 -0.48 18.92
CA ASP A 62 3.69 0.74 18.99
C ASP A 62 3.46 1.16 20.46
N PRO A 63 4.10 2.23 20.96
CA PRO A 63 3.95 2.65 22.35
C PRO A 63 2.52 3.10 22.70
N ASP A 64 1.72 3.50 21.72
CA ASP A 64 0.36 4.00 21.91
C ASP A 64 -0.66 2.85 21.98
N GLU A 65 -0.31 1.66 21.47
CA GLU A 65 -1.16 0.48 21.39
C GLU A 65 -0.57 -0.68 22.22
N HIS A 66 -0.20 -0.38 23.47
CA HIS A 66 0.33 -1.35 24.44
C HIS A 66 1.60 -2.09 23.98
N ASN A 67 2.43 -1.48 23.13
CA ASN A 67 3.60 -2.08 22.48
C ASN A 67 3.26 -3.23 21.52
N GLU A 68 2.04 -3.28 20.98
CA GLU A 68 1.67 -4.24 19.94
C GLU A 68 2.64 -4.10 18.75
N PRO A 69 3.30 -5.20 18.31
CA PRO A 69 4.27 -5.12 17.24
C PRO A 69 3.60 -4.96 15.88
N TYR A 70 4.18 -4.14 15.01
CA TYR A 70 3.75 -3.97 13.62
C TYR A 70 4.90 -4.08 12.62
N PHE A 71 4.54 -4.50 11.41
CA PHE A 71 5.36 -4.43 10.22
C PHE A 71 5.14 -3.11 9.49
N VAL A 72 6.21 -2.51 8.98
CA VAL A 72 6.12 -1.51 7.93
C VAL A 72 6.15 -2.23 6.59
N MET A 73 5.16 -1.95 5.75
CA MET A 73 5.11 -2.47 4.40
C MET A 73 5.15 -1.33 3.38
N ALA A 74 5.73 -1.59 2.21
CA ALA A 74 5.78 -0.62 1.12
C ALA A 74 5.47 -1.26 -0.23
N ARG A 75 4.91 -0.47 -1.14
CA ARG A 75 4.75 -0.80 -2.55
C ARG A 75 5.28 0.34 -3.40
N ASN A 76 6.12 0.04 -4.39
CA ASN A 76 6.48 1.01 -5.43
C ASN A 76 5.27 1.23 -6.36
N VAL A 77 4.71 2.43 -6.35
CA VAL A 77 3.53 2.79 -7.15
C VAL A 77 3.90 3.46 -8.47
N ALA A 78 5.13 3.95 -8.64
CA ALA A 78 5.61 4.48 -9.92
C ALA A 78 5.59 3.43 -11.05
N LEU A 79 5.72 2.15 -10.69
CA LEU A 79 5.68 1.03 -11.64
C LEU A 79 4.26 0.51 -11.93
N SER A 80 3.22 1.12 -11.36
CA SER A 80 1.84 0.69 -11.56
C SER A 80 1.29 1.25 -12.89
N GLU A 81 1.85 0.78 -13.99
CA GLU A 81 1.37 1.06 -15.34
C GLU A 81 0.08 0.28 -15.61
N LYS A 82 -1.08 0.87 -15.27
CA LYS A 82 -2.37 0.63 -15.94
C LYS A 82 -3.45 1.50 -15.30
N VAL A 83 -3.49 2.77 -15.68
CA VAL A 83 -4.76 3.51 -15.72
C VAL A 83 -4.99 3.84 -17.18
N VAL A 84 -5.72 2.97 -17.89
CA VAL A 84 -6.29 3.37 -19.18
C VAL A 84 -7.40 4.36 -18.83
N PRO A 85 -7.30 5.64 -19.24
CA PRO A 85 -8.40 6.57 -19.04
C PRO A 85 -9.64 6.02 -19.73
N ALA A 86 -10.79 6.05 -19.04
CA ALA A 86 -12.05 5.63 -19.63
C ALA A 86 -12.30 6.43 -20.93
N PRO A 87 -12.72 5.80 -22.04
CA PRO A 87 -13.08 6.53 -23.25
C PRO A 87 -14.20 7.52 -22.92
N MET A 88 -14.03 8.78 -23.31
CA MET A 88 -15.07 9.79 -23.15
C MET A 88 -16.33 9.36 -23.94
N PRO A 89 -17.54 9.51 -23.37
CA PRO A 89 -18.76 9.28 -24.12
C PRO A 89 -18.82 10.27 -25.30
N SER A 90 -19.09 9.72 -26.49
CA SER A 90 -19.30 10.46 -27.74
C SER A 90 -20.62 11.20 -27.75
#